data_AF-A0A7S3CCE5-F1
#
_entry.id   AF-A0A7S3CCE5-F1
#
_cell.length_a   1.000
_cell.length_b   1.000
_cell.length_c   1.000
_cell.angle_alpha   90.00
_cell.angle_beta   90.00
_cell.angle_gamma   90.00
#
_symmetry.space_group_name_H-M   'P 1'
#
loop_
_entity.id
_entity.type
_entity.pdbx_description
1 polymer ?
#
loop_
_entity_poly.entity_id
_entity_poly.type
_entity_poly.pdbx_seq_one_letter_code
_entity_poly.pdbx_strand_id
1 'polypeptide(L)'
;KKDKEDPLVRRRNELILGVAHARAEGMRLVREAEEIAERLFREADEVAKRLKSPCEKSKRQGLRRKARKEGERLVREAKEKVAILESDRILSEARQSFEKELRSVCAELEAKNRDELLKKLPEELWEKIIVDESVQQNDRVALTMTCRFFREKQKDFGWEMETILVLHHFGALLTLWESGKVACQSLDWFRWVCGTMEI
;
A
#
# COMPACT_ATOMS: atom_id res chain seq x y z
N LYS A 1 8.26 -31.57 16.33
CA LYS A 1 8.18 -30.09 16.30
C LYS A 1 6.86 -29.76 15.59
N LYS A 2 6.02 -28.85 16.09
CA LYS A 2 4.91 -28.32 15.28
C LYS A 2 5.51 -27.28 14.35
N ASP A 3 5.38 -27.47 13.04
CA ASP A 3 5.76 -26.46 12.08
C ASP A 3 4.83 -25.25 12.30
N LYS A 4 5.40 -24.20 12.88
CA LYS A 4 4.73 -22.90 12.98
C LYS A 4 4.80 -22.31 11.58
N GLU A 5 3.67 -22.26 10.91
CA GLU A 5 3.50 -21.59 9.63
C GLU A 5 4.11 -20.18 9.72
N ASP A 6 4.89 -19.80 8.71
CA ASP A 6 5.56 -18.51 8.66
C ASP A 6 4.52 -17.38 8.83
N PRO A 7 4.70 -16.43 9.77
CA PRO A 7 3.76 -15.33 9.99
C PRO A 7 3.38 -14.58 8.72
N LEU A 8 4.34 -14.36 7.81
CA LEU A 8 4.15 -13.67 6.53
C LEU A 8 3.30 -14.52 5.57
N VAL A 9 3.50 -15.84 5.55
CA VAL A 9 2.70 -16.78 4.75
C VAL A 9 1.25 -16.82 5.24
N ARG A 10 1.05 -16.93 6.57
CA ARG A 10 -0.28 -16.87 7.18
C ARG A 10 -0.98 -15.54 6.86
N ARG A 11 -0.30 -14.41 7.04
CA ARG A 11 -0.89 -13.07 6.79
C ARG A 11 -1.24 -12.86 5.32
N ARG A 12 -0.41 -13.34 4.39
CA ARG A 12 -0.72 -13.36 2.95
C ARG A 12 -1.99 -14.14 2.66
N ASN A 13 -2.15 -15.31 3.28
CA ASN A 13 -3.35 -16.15 3.09
C ASN A 13 -4.61 -15.47 3.65
N GLU A 14 -4.51 -14.83 4.82
CA GLU A 14 -5.59 -13.99 5.40
C GLU A 14 -5.98 -12.81 4.47
N LEU A 15 -4.99 -12.16 3.84
CA LEU A 15 -5.20 -11.09 2.85
C LEU A 15 -6.05 -11.56 1.67
N ILE A 16 -5.67 -12.71 1.09
CA ILE A 16 -6.32 -13.30 -0.08
C ILE A 16 -7.78 -13.65 0.25
N LEU A 17 -8.03 -14.20 1.44
CA LEU A 17 -9.39 -14.48 1.92
C LEU A 17 -10.22 -13.20 2.14
N GLY A 18 -9.62 -12.14 2.69
CA GLY A 18 -10.29 -10.85 2.85
C GLY A 18 -10.72 -10.22 1.52
N VAL A 19 -9.82 -10.20 0.53
CA VAL A 19 -10.12 -9.73 -0.83
C VAL A 19 -11.19 -10.59 -1.51
N ALA A 20 -11.11 -11.92 -1.36
CA ALA A 20 -12.12 -12.83 -1.91
C ALA A 20 -13.52 -12.61 -1.30
N HIS A 21 -13.61 -12.39 0.02
CA HIS A 21 -14.86 -12.07 0.70
C HIS A 21 -15.47 -10.75 0.20
N ALA A 22 -14.65 -9.69 0.14
CA ALA A 22 -15.09 -8.38 -0.34
C ALA A 22 -15.63 -8.42 -1.77
N ARG A 23 -14.94 -9.15 -2.66
CA ARG A 23 -15.38 -9.38 -4.03
C ARG A 23 -16.69 -10.17 -4.11
N ALA A 24 -16.85 -11.19 -3.26
CA ALA A 24 -18.10 -11.95 -3.18
C ALA A 24 -19.28 -11.08 -2.70
N GLU A 25 -19.06 -10.24 -1.70
CA GLU A 25 -20.06 -9.29 -1.19
C GLU A 25 -20.42 -8.22 -2.22
N GLY A 26 -19.43 -7.68 -2.94
CA GLY A 26 -19.67 -6.75 -4.05
C GLY A 26 -20.49 -7.36 -5.18
N MET A 27 -20.17 -8.60 -5.59
CA MET A 27 -20.99 -9.33 -6.57
C MET A 27 -22.43 -9.58 -6.08
N ARG A 28 -22.65 -9.79 -4.78
CA ARG A 28 -24.00 -9.92 -4.19
C ARG A 28 -24.78 -8.62 -4.33
N LEU A 29 -24.19 -7.48 -3.97
CA LEU A 29 -24.82 -6.16 -4.07
C LEU A 29 -25.22 -5.79 -5.51
N VAL A 30 -24.40 -6.17 -6.50
CA VAL A 30 -24.74 -5.96 -7.92
C VAL A 30 -25.94 -6.82 -8.34
N ARG A 31 -26.00 -8.10 -7.94
CA ARG A 31 -27.18 -8.95 -8.21
C ARG A 31 -28.44 -8.41 -7.56
N GLU A 32 -28.38 -8.02 -6.30
CA GLU A 32 -29.53 -7.44 -5.58
C GLU A 32 -30.06 -6.20 -6.32
N ALA A 33 -29.18 -5.33 -6.83
CA ALA A 33 -29.57 -4.17 -7.63
C ALA A 33 -30.16 -4.54 -9.01
N GLU A 34 -29.63 -5.58 -9.67
CA GLU A 34 -30.15 -6.10 -10.94
C GLU A 34 -31.55 -6.74 -10.76
N GLU A 35 -31.77 -7.52 -9.69
CA GLU A 35 -33.08 -8.08 -9.32
C GLU A 35 -34.13 -6.99 -9.00
N ILE A 36 -33.73 -5.94 -8.28
CA ILE A 36 -34.59 -4.77 -8.00
C ILE A 36 -34.95 -4.06 -9.31
N ALA A 37 -33.98 -3.84 -10.20
CA ALA A 37 -34.23 -3.23 -11.51
C ALA A 37 -35.25 -4.06 -12.32
N GLU A 38 -35.06 -5.38 -12.43
CA GLU A 38 -36.02 -6.27 -13.11
C GLU A 38 -37.43 -6.24 -12.51
N ARG A 39 -37.54 -6.09 -11.18
CA ARG A 39 -38.83 -5.97 -10.49
C ARG A 39 -39.54 -4.67 -10.87
N LEU A 40 -38.81 -3.55 -10.86
CA LEU A 40 -39.32 -2.25 -11.30
C LEU A 40 -39.78 -2.27 -12.77
N PHE A 41 -39.03 -2.96 -13.64
CA PHE A 41 -39.45 -3.17 -15.04
C PHE A 41 -40.76 -3.96 -15.15
N ARG A 42 -40.89 -5.08 -14.42
CA ARG A 42 -42.10 -5.92 -14.41
C ARG A 42 -43.31 -5.17 -13.88
N GLU A 43 -43.17 -4.45 -12.76
CA GLU A 43 -44.25 -3.63 -12.18
C GLU A 43 -44.71 -2.52 -13.14
N ALA A 44 -43.75 -1.80 -13.75
CA ALA A 44 -44.09 -0.76 -14.74
C ALA A 44 -44.76 -1.33 -16.00
N ASP A 45 -44.42 -2.57 -16.39
CA ASP A 45 -45.07 -3.25 -17.51
C ASP A 45 -46.51 -3.68 -17.18
N GLU A 46 -46.74 -4.22 -15.98
CA GLU A 46 -48.08 -4.57 -15.49
C GLU A 46 -48.99 -3.34 -15.35
N VAL A 47 -48.47 -2.22 -14.82
CA VAL A 47 -49.22 -0.95 -14.80
C VAL A 47 -49.49 -0.46 -16.23
N ALA A 48 -48.54 -0.60 -17.16
CA ALA A 48 -48.73 -0.22 -18.56
C ALA A 48 -49.74 -1.13 -19.31
N LYS A 49 -49.86 -2.41 -18.96
CA LYS A 49 -50.89 -3.32 -19.48
C LYS A 49 -52.29 -2.93 -19.00
N ARG A 50 -52.43 -2.51 -17.73
CA ARG A 50 -53.71 -2.12 -17.13
C ARG A 50 -54.39 -0.95 -17.83
N LEU A 51 -53.63 0.06 -18.27
CA LEU A 51 -54.08 1.06 -19.26
C LEU A 51 -55.55 1.55 -19.09
N LYS A 52 -56.46 1.41 -20.06
CA LYS A 52 -56.44 0.60 -21.31
C LYS A 52 -56.42 1.41 -22.61
N SER A 53 -56.54 2.74 -22.56
CA SER A 53 -56.93 3.57 -23.71
C SER A 53 -55.82 3.77 -24.77
N PRO A 54 -56.18 4.04 -26.05
CA PRO A 54 -55.26 4.53 -27.08
C PRO A 54 -54.58 5.87 -26.74
N CYS A 55 -55.28 6.79 -26.06
CA CYS A 55 -54.70 8.10 -25.70
C CYS A 55 -53.60 7.98 -24.61
N GLU A 56 -53.53 6.84 -23.94
CA GLU A 56 -52.57 6.58 -22.86
C GLU A 56 -51.28 5.90 -23.34
N LYS A 57 -51.12 5.69 -24.65
CA LYS A 57 -49.90 5.12 -25.25
C LYS A 57 -48.64 5.87 -24.82
N SER A 58 -48.72 7.21 -24.73
CA SER A 58 -47.64 8.07 -24.22
C SER A 58 -47.35 7.82 -22.73
N LYS A 59 -48.39 7.70 -21.88
CA LYS A 59 -48.24 7.39 -20.44
C LYS A 59 -47.54 6.04 -20.22
N ARG A 60 -47.95 4.98 -20.96
CA ARG A 60 -47.32 3.65 -20.90
C ARG A 60 -45.83 3.70 -21.25
N GLN A 61 -45.49 4.43 -22.31
CA GLN A 61 -44.10 4.58 -22.77
C GLN A 61 -43.27 5.41 -21.76
N GLY A 62 -43.88 6.41 -21.12
CA GLY A 62 -43.30 7.17 -20.01
C GLY A 62 -42.99 6.31 -18.79
N LEU A 63 -43.93 5.47 -18.35
CA LEU A 63 -43.76 4.55 -17.22
C LEU A 63 -42.60 3.58 -17.45
N ARG A 64 -42.58 2.87 -18.59
CA ARG A 64 -41.48 1.96 -18.96
C ARG A 64 -40.13 2.69 -19.04
N ARG A 65 -40.09 3.91 -19.59
CA ARG A 65 -38.86 4.74 -19.62
C ARG A 65 -38.40 5.20 -18.24
N LYS A 66 -39.32 5.50 -17.31
CA LYS A 66 -38.98 5.90 -15.93
C LYS A 66 -38.40 4.72 -15.16
N ALA A 67 -39.05 3.56 -15.18
CA ALA A 67 -38.54 2.34 -14.55
C ALA A 67 -37.18 1.93 -15.14
N ARG A 68 -36.99 2.07 -16.46
CA ARG A 68 -35.70 1.83 -17.11
C ARG A 68 -34.58 2.71 -16.56
N LYS A 69 -34.80 4.03 -16.50
CA LYS A 69 -33.81 4.97 -15.97
C LYS A 69 -33.51 4.73 -14.50
N GLU A 70 -34.51 4.34 -13.70
CA GLU A 70 -34.33 4.03 -12.28
C GLU A 70 -33.48 2.76 -12.08
N GLY A 71 -33.81 1.67 -12.78
CA GLY A 71 -33.03 0.43 -12.75
C GLY A 71 -31.60 0.61 -13.26
N GLU A 72 -31.41 1.33 -14.36
CA GLU A 72 -30.08 1.69 -14.88
C GLU A 72 -29.28 2.61 -13.93
N ARG A 73 -29.95 3.37 -13.04
CA ARG A 73 -29.28 4.15 -11.98
C ARG A 73 -28.85 3.26 -10.82
N LEU A 74 -29.75 2.42 -10.31
CA LEU A 74 -29.48 1.52 -9.17
C LEU A 74 -28.32 0.55 -9.46
N VAL A 75 -28.30 -0.07 -10.64
CA VAL A 75 -27.22 -0.98 -11.05
C VAL A 75 -25.88 -0.23 -11.20
N ARG A 76 -25.91 1.04 -11.60
CA ARG A 76 -24.70 1.88 -11.70
C ARG A 76 -24.17 2.26 -10.32
N GLU A 77 -25.04 2.74 -9.44
CA GLU A 77 -24.69 3.05 -8.04
C GLU A 77 -24.13 1.83 -7.31
N ALA A 78 -24.68 0.64 -7.56
CA ALA A 78 -24.14 -0.60 -7.01
C ALA A 78 -22.73 -0.90 -7.55
N LYS A 79 -22.52 -0.82 -8.87
CA LYS A 79 -21.20 -1.05 -9.51
C LYS A 79 -20.15 -0.03 -9.05
N GLU A 80 -20.54 1.22 -8.85
CA GLU A 80 -19.69 2.30 -8.33
C GLU A 80 -19.29 2.06 -6.86
N LYS A 81 -20.25 1.65 -6.01
CA LYS A 81 -19.95 1.22 -4.63
C LYS A 81 -19.01 0.02 -4.57
N VAL A 82 -19.15 -0.95 -5.48
CA VAL A 82 -18.23 -2.10 -5.57
C VAL A 82 -16.83 -1.64 -5.98
N ALA A 83 -16.68 -0.76 -6.97
CA ALA A 83 -15.37 -0.22 -7.36
C ALA A 83 -14.67 0.49 -6.19
N ILE A 84 -15.40 1.25 -5.37
CA ILE A 84 -14.86 1.90 -4.15
C ILE A 84 -14.45 0.86 -3.10
N LEU A 85 -15.24 -0.20 -2.91
CA LEU A 85 -14.94 -1.28 -1.95
C LEU A 85 -13.77 -2.17 -2.38
N GLU A 86 -13.63 -2.44 -3.69
CA GLU A 86 -12.50 -3.21 -4.25
C GLU A 86 -11.20 -2.39 -4.28
N SER A 87 -11.27 -1.06 -4.41
CA SER A 87 -10.08 -0.19 -4.57
C SER A 87 -9.33 0.08 -3.25
N ASP A 88 -10.01 0.62 -2.22
CA ASP A 88 -9.29 1.42 -1.23
C ASP A 88 -9.19 0.80 0.16
N ARG A 89 -10.32 0.44 0.79
CA ARG A 89 -10.32 0.21 2.24
C ARG A 89 -9.53 -1.03 2.65
N ILE A 90 -9.85 -2.17 2.04
CA ILE A 90 -9.26 -3.47 2.41
C ILE A 90 -7.80 -3.54 1.96
N LEU A 91 -7.46 -3.01 0.77
CA LEU A 91 -6.07 -2.95 0.31
C LEU A 91 -5.21 -1.98 1.14
N SER A 92 -5.77 -0.88 1.63
CA SER A 92 -5.08 0.04 2.55
C SER A 92 -4.85 -0.57 3.93
N GLU A 93 -5.90 -1.15 4.56
CA GLU A 93 -5.81 -1.84 5.85
C GLU A 93 -4.83 -3.03 5.79
N ALA A 94 -4.91 -3.82 4.72
CA ALA A 94 -3.98 -4.90 4.39
C ALA A 94 -2.53 -4.41 4.31
N ARG A 95 -2.27 -3.36 3.52
CA ARG A 95 -0.93 -2.79 3.31
C ARG A 95 -0.34 -2.24 4.60
N GLN A 96 -1.10 -1.46 5.36
CA GLN A 96 -0.64 -0.90 6.64
C GLN A 96 -0.34 -2.00 7.66
N SER A 97 -1.18 -3.04 7.73
CA SER A 97 -0.94 -4.18 8.61
C SER A 97 0.30 -4.97 8.22
N PHE A 98 0.48 -5.25 6.93
CA PHE A 98 1.64 -5.97 6.41
C PHE A 98 2.92 -5.17 6.62
N GLU A 99 2.89 -3.86 6.38
CA GLU A 99 4.02 -2.98 6.63
C GLU A 99 4.43 -2.96 8.11
N LYS A 100 3.47 -2.94 9.05
CA LYS A 100 3.75 -3.03 10.48
C LYS A 100 4.38 -4.36 10.87
N GLU A 101 3.88 -5.47 10.34
CA GLU A 101 4.39 -6.82 10.62
C GLU A 101 5.79 -7.01 10.01
N LEU A 102 6.02 -6.54 8.78
CA LEU A 102 7.33 -6.53 8.12
C LEU A 102 8.34 -5.68 8.90
N ARG A 103 7.96 -4.48 9.36
CA ARG A 103 8.81 -3.64 10.25
C ARG A 103 9.17 -4.38 11.54
N SER A 104 8.26 -5.17 12.12
CA SER A 104 8.52 -5.98 13.31
C SER A 104 9.54 -7.10 13.03
N VAL A 105 9.34 -7.87 11.95
CA VAL A 105 10.26 -8.93 11.54
C VAL A 105 11.65 -8.38 11.20
N CYS A 106 11.72 -7.24 10.50
CA CYS A 106 12.98 -6.55 10.24
C CYS A 106 13.67 -6.09 11.54
N ALA A 107 12.92 -5.56 12.52
CA ALA A 107 13.49 -5.15 13.81
C ALA A 107 14.01 -6.35 14.62
N GLU A 108 13.31 -7.47 14.62
CA GLU A 108 13.76 -8.73 15.26
C GLU A 108 15.03 -9.27 14.59
N LEU A 109 15.10 -9.25 13.25
CA LEU A 109 16.29 -9.67 12.50
C LEU A 109 17.47 -8.69 12.68
N GLU A 110 17.24 -7.37 12.70
CA GLU A 110 18.27 -6.37 13.01
C GLU A 110 18.82 -6.54 14.43
N ALA A 111 17.95 -6.76 15.43
CA ALA A 111 18.35 -6.99 16.81
C ALA A 111 19.16 -8.30 16.94
N LYS A 112 18.69 -9.38 16.31
CA LYS A 112 19.39 -10.67 16.30
C LYS A 112 20.76 -10.56 15.63
N ASN A 113 20.85 -9.89 14.47
CA ASN A 113 22.14 -9.66 13.80
C ASN A 113 23.08 -8.80 14.66
N ARG A 114 22.56 -7.73 15.28
CA ARG A 114 23.32 -6.88 16.22
C ARG A 114 23.91 -7.69 17.35
N ASP A 115 23.11 -8.50 18.04
CA ASP A 115 23.50 -9.16 19.29
C ASP A 115 24.23 -10.51 19.08
N GLU A 116 23.87 -11.29 18.06
CA GLU A 116 24.48 -12.60 17.80
C GLU A 116 25.74 -12.54 16.92
N LEU A 117 25.90 -11.51 16.08
CA LEU A 117 26.99 -11.40 15.11
C LEU A 117 27.79 -10.10 15.29
N LEU A 118 27.16 -8.95 15.08
CA LEU A 118 27.88 -7.69 14.84
C LEU A 118 28.58 -7.15 16.10
N LYS A 119 27.96 -7.26 17.29
CA LYS A 119 28.59 -6.91 18.58
C LYS A 119 29.76 -7.81 18.98
N LYS A 120 29.97 -8.95 18.32
CA LYS A 120 31.09 -9.87 18.62
C LYS A 120 32.36 -9.55 17.85
N LEU A 121 32.29 -8.70 16.82
CA LEU A 121 33.49 -8.19 16.17
C LEU A 121 34.21 -7.19 17.10
N PRO A 122 35.52 -7.37 17.36
CA PRO A 122 36.34 -6.39 18.08
C PRO A 122 36.34 -5.00 17.41
N GLU A 123 36.61 -3.97 18.19
CA GLU A 123 36.66 -2.57 17.75
C GLU A 123 37.66 -2.38 16.60
N GLU A 124 38.79 -3.08 16.63
CA GLU A 124 39.88 -3.02 15.65
C GLU A 124 39.50 -3.65 14.30
N LEU A 125 38.51 -4.55 14.27
CA LEU A 125 37.93 -5.05 13.02
C LEU A 125 36.87 -4.09 12.48
N TRP A 126 36.12 -3.42 13.36
CA TRP A 126 35.18 -2.38 12.94
C TRP A 126 35.89 -1.17 12.34
N GLU A 127 37.00 -0.73 12.92
CA GLU A 127 37.86 0.32 12.37
C GLU A 127 38.33 -0.02 10.94
N LYS A 128 38.72 -1.29 10.70
CA LYS A 128 39.12 -1.75 9.36
C LYS A 128 37.99 -1.85 8.34
N ILE A 129 36.75 -2.08 8.78
CA ILE A 129 35.58 -2.15 7.90
C ILE A 129 35.04 -0.75 7.59
N ILE A 130 35.12 0.18 8.55
CA ILE A 130 34.48 1.50 8.50
C ILE A 130 35.45 2.61 8.05
N VAL A 131 36.73 2.53 8.43
CA VAL A 131 37.74 3.60 8.25
C VAL A 131 38.80 3.21 7.21
N ASP A 132 39.43 2.05 7.35
CA ASP A 132 40.54 1.61 6.48
C ASP A 132 40.12 1.45 5.01
N GLU A 133 40.98 1.80 4.06
CA GLU A 133 40.71 1.86 2.61
C GLU A 133 40.30 0.51 1.98
N SER A 134 40.44 -0.59 2.73
CA SER A 134 40.08 -1.95 2.32
C SER A 134 38.64 -2.13 1.80
N VAL A 135 37.71 -1.27 2.25
CA VAL A 135 36.32 -1.22 1.76
C VAL A 135 36.13 0.06 0.94
N GLN A 136 35.72 -0.05 -0.33
CA GLN A 136 35.48 1.12 -1.17
C GLN A 136 34.32 1.96 -0.63
N GLN A 137 34.34 3.27 -0.88
CA GLN A 137 33.30 4.19 -0.42
C GLN A 137 31.88 3.73 -0.82
N ASN A 138 31.69 3.26 -2.06
CA ASN A 138 30.41 2.73 -2.55
C ASN A 138 29.94 1.51 -1.75
N ASP A 139 30.86 0.63 -1.34
CA ASP A 139 30.54 -0.53 -0.52
C ASP A 139 30.20 -0.13 0.92
N ARG A 140 30.87 0.89 1.48
CA ARG A 140 30.51 1.47 2.79
C ARG A 140 29.11 2.08 2.75
N VAL A 141 28.78 2.83 1.69
CA VAL A 141 27.44 3.38 1.46
C VAL A 141 26.40 2.26 1.38
N ALA A 142 26.69 1.18 0.65
CA ALA A 142 25.80 0.02 0.55
C ALA A 142 25.59 -0.64 1.93
N LEU A 143 26.67 -0.86 2.69
CA LEU A 143 26.60 -1.39 4.06
C LEU A 143 25.75 -0.50 4.97
N THR A 144 25.94 0.83 4.98
CA THR A 144 25.11 1.74 5.77
C THR A 144 23.69 1.89 5.25
N MET A 145 23.39 1.61 3.98
CA MET A 145 21.99 1.46 3.54
C MET A 145 21.33 0.21 4.12
N THR A 146 22.04 -0.93 4.19
CA THR A 146 21.44 -2.24 4.53
C THR A 146 20.96 -2.37 5.98
N CYS A 147 21.62 -1.73 6.96
CA CYS A 147 21.30 -1.95 8.37
C CYS A 147 21.57 -0.71 9.24
N ARG A 148 20.71 -0.48 10.23
CA ARG A 148 20.86 0.61 11.21
C ARG A 148 22.14 0.50 12.04
N PHE A 149 22.58 -0.71 12.37
CA PHE A 149 23.81 -0.92 13.16
C PHE A 149 25.05 -0.34 12.46
N PHE A 150 25.19 -0.55 11.15
CA PHE A 150 26.29 0.02 10.38
C PHE A 150 26.23 1.56 10.36
N ARG A 151 25.03 2.17 10.31
CA ARG A 151 24.87 3.65 10.41
C ARG A 151 25.25 4.21 11.77
N GLU A 152 24.99 3.46 12.84
CA GLU A 152 25.43 3.83 14.20
C GLU A 152 26.95 3.72 14.30
N LYS A 153 27.53 2.57 13.91
CA LYS A 153 28.99 2.37 13.93
C LYS A 153 29.76 3.35 13.04
N GLN A 154 29.24 3.72 11.86
CA GLN A 154 29.84 4.77 11.02
C GLN A 154 30.02 6.09 11.80
N LYS A 155 29.02 6.46 12.62
CA LYS A 155 29.08 7.67 13.46
C LYS A 155 30.01 7.51 14.66
N ASP A 156 30.05 6.33 15.30
CA ASP A 156 30.98 6.04 16.40
C ASP A 156 32.45 6.27 15.97
N PHE A 157 32.80 5.91 14.73
CA PHE A 157 34.13 6.11 14.14
C PHE A 157 34.34 7.47 13.46
N GLY A 158 33.35 8.37 13.52
CA GLY A 158 33.46 9.72 12.93
C GLY A 158 33.68 9.75 11.41
N TRP A 159 33.28 8.71 10.67
CA TRP A 159 33.46 8.68 9.21
C TRP A 159 32.38 9.51 8.52
N GLU A 160 32.82 10.62 7.93
CA GLU A 160 32.05 11.50 7.07
C GLU A 160 32.16 11.04 5.61
N MET A 161 31.07 11.17 4.85
CA MET A 161 30.98 10.66 3.50
C MET A 161 31.39 11.75 2.50
N GLU A 162 32.60 11.69 1.95
CA GLU A 162 33.06 12.59 0.86
C GLU A 162 32.23 12.38 -0.41
N THR A 163 31.05 12.97 -0.50
CA THR A 163 30.15 12.71 -1.62
C THR A 163 30.60 13.39 -2.90
N ILE A 164 31.23 12.62 -3.78
CA ILE A 164 31.42 12.97 -5.20
C ILE A 164 30.09 12.82 -5.97
N LEU A 165 28.99 13.30 -5.38
CA LEU A 165 27.69 13.37 -6.03
C LEU A 165 27.63 14.67 -6.83
N VAL A 166 27.64 14.53 -8.15
CA VAL A 166 27.52 15.63 -9.10
C VAL A 166 26.35 16.55 -8.70
N LEU A 167 26.63 17.86 -8.58
CA LEU A 167 25.73 18.92 -8.08
C LEU A 167 24.26 18.84 -8.55
N HIS A 168 24.01 18.27 -9.73
CA HIS A 168 22.67 18.07 -10.28
C HIS A 168 21.79 17.11 -9.45
N HIS A 169 22.36 16.17 -8.68
CA HIS A 169 21.58 15.27 -7.81
C HIS A 169 21.28 15.90 -6.44
N PHE A 170 22.16 16.76 -5.92
CA PHE A 170 21.93 17.57 -4.72
C PHE A 170 20.67 18.43 -4.84
N GLY A 171 20.49 19.14 -5.96
CA GLY A 171 19.33 20.02 -6.15
C GLY A 171 17.97 19.31 -6.04
N ALA A 172 17.88 18.04 -6.49
CA ALA A 172 16.67 17.24 -6.37
C ALA A 172 16.38 16.79 -4.92
N LEU A 173 17.42 16.39 -4.18
CA LEU A 173 17.31 16.02 -2.77
C LEU A 173 17.00 17.24 -1.89
N LEU A 174 17.65 18.38 -2.11
CA LEU A 174 17.36 19.63 -1.40
C LEU A 174 15.91 20.09 -1.64
N THR A 175 15.42 20.04 -2.87
CA THR A 175 14.02 20.35 -3.20
C THR A 175 13.03 19.40 -2.49
N LEU A 176 13.38 18.12 -2.36
CA LEU A 176 12.57 17.14 -1.60
C LEU A 176 12.58 17.41 -0.09
N TRP A 177 13.71 17.88 0.44
CA TRP A 177 13.88 18.27 1.84
C TRP A 177 13.06 19.52 2.18
N GLU A 178 13.27 20.62 1.45
CA GLU A 178 12.55 21.88 1.64
C GLU A 178 11.03 21.73 1.45
N SER A 179 10.61 20.90 0.49
CA SER A 179 9.17 20.69 0.25
C SER A 179 8.50 19.75 1.26
N GLY A 180 9.27 19.00 2.05
CA GLY A 180 8.76 18.00 3.00
C GLY A 180 8.00 16.84 2.35
N LYS A 181 8.05 16.68 1.02
CA LYS A 181 7.25 15.71 0.24
C LYS A 181 7.86 14.31 0.24
N VAL A 182 8.33 13.86 1.40
CA VAL A 182 8.93 12.54 1.59
C VAL A 182 7.92 11.62 2.24
N ALA A 183 7.71 10.44 1.66
CA ALA A 183 6.81 9.45 2.21
C ALA A 183 7.25 9.05 3.63
N CYS A 184 6.32 8.91 4.57
CA CYS A 184 6.66 8.72 5.99
C CYS A 184 7.51 7.47 6.24
N GLN A 185 7.36 6.42 5.43
CA GLN A 185 8.16 5.20 5.47
C GLN A 185 9.62 5.36 5.02
N SER A 186 9.95 6.44 4.29
CA SER A 186 11.33 6.76 3.86
C SER A 186 11.91 7.99 4.56
N LEU A 187 11.16 8.64 5.47
CA LEU A 187 11.56 9.91 6.09
C LEU A 187 12.84 9.79 6.93
N ASP A 188 12.99 8.72 7.72
CA ASP A 188 14.19 8.53 8.56
C ASP A 188 15.43 8.18 7.72
N TRP A 189 15.25 7.43 6.63
CA TRP A 189 16.31 7.17 5.65
C TRP A 189 16.72 8.46 4.94
N PHE A 190 15.74 9.25 4.48
CA PHE A 190 15.99 10.51 3.78
C PHE A 190 16.66 11.55 4.68
N ARG A 191 16.24 11.65 5.96
CA ARG A 191 16.93 12.45 6.98
C ARG A 191 18.36 12.01 7.22
N TRP A 192 18.62 10.70 7.22
CA TRP A 192 19.99 10.19 7.31
C TRP A 192 20.80 10.54 6.06
N VAL A 193 20.24 10.36 4.86
CA VAL A 193 20.88 10.75 3.59
C VAL A 193 21.22 12.23 3.58
N CYS A 194 20.25 13.13 3.80
CA CYS A 194 20.51 14.57 3.84
C CYS A 194 21.57 14.94 4.89
N GLY A 195 21.44 14.43 6.13
CA GLY A 195 22.41 14.71 7.19
C GLY A 195 23.79 14.07 7.02
N THR A 196 23.94 13.04 6.17
CA THR A 196 25.24 12.43 5.82
C THR A 196 25.83 12.99 4.53
N MET A 197 25.04 13.74 3.75
CA MET A 197 25.46 14.45 2.53
C MET A 197 25.54 15.97 2.70
N GLU A 198 25.34 16.48 3.93
CA GLU A 198 25.31 17.92 4.26
C GLU A 198 24.29 18.74 3.43
N ILE A 199 23.08 18.18 3.25
CA ILE A 199 21.92 18.80 2.55
C ILE A 199 20.99 19.50 3.54
#